data_AF-A0A4R7D0E2-F1
#
_entry.id   AF-A0A4R7D0E2-F1
#
_cell.length_a   1.000
_cell.length_b   1.000
_cell.length_c   1.000
_cell.angle_alpha   90.00
_cell.angle_beta   90.00
_cell.angle_gamma   90.00
#
_symmetry.space_group_name_H-M   'P 1'
#
loop_
_entity.id
_entity.type
_entity.pdbx_description
1 polymer ?
#
loop_
_entity_poly.entity_id
_entity_poly.type
_entity_poly.pdbx_seq_one_letter_code
_entity_poly.pdbx_strand_id
1 'polypeptide(L)'
;MNFDNIALSDLTQDVQIPNTVDEQVEETWFVKYGEEIIGVGLFLPDSKSCILALVGDDAEQKKIIGSYSSSDEHEGLVLKGLEIAYEGYLRSIKGDTVIGKLDISE
;
A
#
# COMPACT_ATOMS: atom_id res chain seq x y z
N MET A 1 13.57 -3.36 -5.89
CA MET A 1 14.26 -2.46 -4.92
C MET A 1 14.49 -3.22 -3.61
N ASN A 2 15.44 -2.83 -2.74
CA ASN A 2 15.53 -3.44 -1.39
C ASN A 2 14.67 -2.64 -0.40
N PHE A 3 13.52 -3.20 -0.03
CA PHE A 3 12.55 -2.57 0.89
C PHE A 3 12.90 -2.77 2.37
N ASP A 4 13.96 -3.49 2.71
CA ASP A 4 14.30 -3.84 4.09
C ASP A 4 14.64 -2.63 4.96
N ASN A 5 15.19 -1.58 4.36
CA ASN A 5 15.70 -0.40 5.07
C ASN A 5 14.80 0.84 4.95
N ILE A 6 13.60 0.72 4.37
CA ILE A 6 12.69 1.86 4.23
C ILE A 6 11.94 2.07 5.55
N ALA A 7 11.98 3.29 6.08
CA ALA A 7 11.17 3.74 7.20
C ALA A 7 9.97 4.56 6.73
N LEU A 8 8.92 4.65 7.55
CA LEU A 8 7.73 5.46 7.26
C LEU A 8 8.07 6.94 6.99
N SER A 9 9.09 7.48 7.67
CA SER A 9 9.55 8.86 7.51
C SER A 9 10.18 9.14 6.14
N ASP A 10 10.57 8.10 5.41
CA ASP A 10 11.17 8.23 4.09
C ASP A 10 10.12 8.25 2.98
N LEU A 11 8.86 7.92 3.31
CA LEU A 11 7.76 7.83 2.37
C LEU A 11 7.07 9.17 2.22
N THR A 12 6.78 9.53 0.98
CA THR A 12 6.04 10.75 0.65
C THR A 12 4.78 10.44 -0.15
N GLN A 13 3.77 11.30 0.01
CA GLN A 13 2.52 11.23 -0.74
C GLN A 13 2.76 11.56 -2.21
N ASP A 14 2.13 10.81 -3.12
CA ASP A 14 2.11 11.13 -4.55
C ASP A 14 0.69 11.40 -5.07
N VAL A 15 -0.09 10.34 -5.23
CA VAL A 15 -1.48 10.42 -5.72
C VAL A 15 -2.42 9.93 -4.64
N GLN A 16 -3.39 10.77 -4.27
CA GLN A 16 -4.45 10.37 -3.36
C GLN A 16 -5.37 9.39 -4.07
N ILE A 17 -5.72 8.31 -3.39
CA ILE A 17 -6.67 7.32 -3.88
C ILE A 17 -7.85 7.23 -2.91
N PRO A 18 -9.03 6.79 -3.37
CA PRO A 18 -10.18 6.65 -2.49
C PRO A 18 -9.86 5.75 -1.29
N ASN A 19 -10.37 6.12 -0.12
CA ASN A 19 -10.32 5.25 1.04
C ASN A 19 -11.07 3.95 0.74
N THR A 20 -10.50 2.85 1.19
CA THR A 20 -11.05 1.50 0.97
C THR A 20 -12.00 1.05 2.07
N VAL A 21 -12.10 1.84 3.15
CA VAL A 21 -12.93 1.58 4.33
C VAL A 21 -13.66 2.88 4.69
N ASP A 22 -14.99 2.82 4.82
CA ASP A 22 -15.86 4.01 4.96
C ASP A 22 -15.62 4.83 6.23
N GLU A 23 -15.11 4.22 7.30
CA GLU A 23 -14.85 4.86 8.61
C GLU A 23 -13.37 5.13 8.88
N GLN A 24 -12.51 4.92 7.88
CA GLN A 24 -11.09 5.22 8.00
C GLN A 24 -10.88 6.74 8.06
N VAL A 25 -10.21 7.21 9.10
CA VAL A 25 -9.89 8.64 9.29
C VAL A 25 -8.71 9.05 8.42
N GLU A 26 -7.73 8.16 8.28
CA GLU A 26 -6.54 8.33 7.47
C GLU A 26 -6.89 8.43 5.99
N GLU A 27 -6.04 9.15 5.26
CA GLU A 27 -6.11 9.21 3.81
C GLU A 27 -5.23 8.13 3.20
N THR A 28 -5.76 7.45 2.18
CA THR A 28 -4.98 6.48 1.40
C THR A 28 -4.27 7.17 0.22
N TRP A 29 -2.98 6.90 0.07
CA TRP A 29 -2.13 7.50 -0.98
C TRP A 29 -1.25 6.45 -1.66
N PHE A 30 -0.92 6.64 -2.94
CA PHE A 30 0.30 6.07 -3.48
C PHE A 30 1.50 6.73 -2.81
N VAL A 31 2.49 5.91 -2.44
CA VAL A 31 3.69 6.37 -1.75
C VAL A 31 4.92 6.32 -2.63
N LYS A 32 5.75 7.36 -2.49
CA LYS A 32 7.04 7.48 -3.14
C LYS A 32 8.19 7.29 -2.18
N TYR A 33 9.28 6.70 -2.70
CA TYR A 33 10.61 6.76 -2.11
C TYR A 33 11.56 7.42 -3.11
N GLY A 34 11.98 8.65 -2.80
CA GLY A 34 12.60 9.52 -3.80
C GLY A 34 11.58 9.89 -4.89
N GLU A 35 11.89 9.56 -6.15
CA GLU A 35 11.04 9.87 -7.31
C GLU A 35 10.14 8.70 -7.75
N GLU A 36 10.33 7.51 -7.18
CA GLU A 36 9.64 6.29 -7.61
C GLU A 36 8.42 5.99 -6.72
N ILE A 37 7.27 5.71 -7.34
CA ILE A 37 6.09 5.17 -6.65
C ILE A 37 6.36 3.69 -6.35
N ILE A 38 6.32 3.34 -5.07
CA ILE A 38 6.72 2.00 -4.59
C ILE A 38 5.62 1.24 -3.82
N GLY A 39 4.42 1.81 -3.72
CA GLY A 39 3.31 1.15 -3.04
C GLY A 39 2.18 2.08 -2.65
N VAL A 40 1.49 1.72 -1.56
CA VAL A 40 0.40 2.48 -0.95
C VAL A 40 0.65 2.72 0.53
N GLY A 41 0.09 3.79 1.08
CA GLY A 41 0.20 4.10 2.50
C GLY A 41 -0.95 4.94 3.03
N LEU A 42 -1.06 4.93 4.36
CA LEU A 42 -2.02 5.69 5.15
C LEU A 42 -1.32 6.88 5.80
N PHE A 43 -1.93 8.04 5.64
CA PHE A 43 -1.44 9.30 6.18
C PHE A 43 -2.53 9.92 7.06
N LEU A 44 -2.11 10.51 8.18
CA LEU A 44 -3.02 11.31 8.98
C LEU A 44 -3.50 12.52 8.17
N PRO A 45 -4.78 12.93 8.27
CA PRO A 45 -5.27 14.14 7.62
C PRO A 45 -4.41 15.34 7.98
N ASP A 46 -4.19 16.23 7.01
CA ASP A 46 -3.37 17.44 7.15
C ASP A 46 -1.92 17.19 7.61
N SER A 47 -1.43 15.96 7.48
CA SER A 47 -0.09 15.55 7.89
C SER A 47 0.64 14.82 6.77
N LYS A 48 1.97 14.99 6.75
CA LYS A 48 2.87 14.21 5.89
C LYS A 48 3.36 12.93 6.55
N SER A 49 2.89 12.64 7.76
CA SER A 49 3.32 11.46 8.51
C SER A 49 2.60 10.22 7.99
N CYS A 50 3.34 9.36 7.29
CA CYS A 50 2.90 8.00 6.98
C CYS A 50 2.87 7.18 8.27
N ILE A 51 1.78 6.48 8.53
CA ILE A 51 1.63 5.65 9.74
C ILE A 51 1.64 4.14 9.44
N LEU A 52 1.27 3.78 8.21
CA LEU A 52 1.26 2.42 7.71
C LEU A 52 1.46 2.45 6.20
N ALA A 53 2.28 1.55 5.67
CA ALA A 53 2.46 1.40 4.23
C ALA A 53 2.60 -0.06 3.82
N LEU A 54 2.11 -0.38 2.63
CA LEU A 54 2.42 -1.59 1.88
C LEU A 54 3.27 -1.21 0.67
N VAL A 55 4.51 -1.67 0.65
CA VAL A 55 5.47 -1.41 -0.44
C VAL A 55 5.93 -2.71 -1.08
N GLY A 56 6.36 -2.64 -2.34
CA GLY A 56 6.90 -3.78 -3.05
C GLY A 56 6.83 -3.62 -4.57
N ASP A 57 7.52 -4.51 -5.27
CA ASP A 57 7.51 -4.58 -6.74
C ASP A 57 6.46 -5.59 -7.26
N ASP A 58 6.06 -6.55 -6.44
CA ASP A 58 5.07 -7.59 -6.76
C ASP A 58 4.36 -8.11 -5.48
N ALA A 59 3.50 -9.11 -5.63
CA ALA A 59 2.75 -9.70 -4.52
C ALA A 59 3.60 -10.56 -3.57
N GLU A 60 4.69 -11.15 -4.06
CA GLU A 60 5.60 -12.02 -3.27
C GLU A 60 6.60 -11.19 -2.45
N GLN A 61 6.98 -10.03 -2.97
CA GLN A 61 7.92 -9.08 -2.35
C GLN A 61 7.22 -7.98 -1.54
N LYS A 62 5.92 -8.12 -1.25
CA LYS A 62 5.18 -7.14 -0.46
C LYS A 62 5.76 -7.05 0.96
N LYS A 63 5.90 -5.81 1.45
CA LYS A 63 6.34 -5.52 2.81
C LYS A 63 5.41 -4.51 3.45
N ILE A 64 4.97 -4.84 4.66
CA ILE A 64 4.23 -3.92 5.54
C ILE A 64 5.24 -3.14 6.38
N ILE A 65 5.10 -1.82 6.42
CA ILE A 65 5.91 -0.91 7.22
C ILE A 65 4.97 -0.16 8.15
N GLY A 66 5.27 -0.13 9.45
CA GLY A 66 4.43 0.53 10.45
C GLY A 66 3.46 -0.41 11.14
N SER A 67 2.57 0.17 11.93
CA SER A 67 1.54 -0.53 12.70
C SER A 67 0.34 0.38 12.86
N TYR A 68 -0.85 -0.18 12.77
CA TYR A 68 -2.09 0.58 12.90
C TYR A 68 -2.75 0.24 14.23
N SER A 69 -2.88 1.22 15.12
CA SER A 69 -3.37 0.97 16.49
C SER A 69 -4.84 1.37 16.61
N SER A 70 -5.73 0.39 16.48
CA SER A 70 -7.18 0.53 16.69
C SER A 70 -7.75 -0.72 17.38
N SER A 71 -9.06 -0.92 17.39
CA SER A 71 -9.62 -2.22 17.76
C SER A 71 -9.19 -3.29 16.75
N ASP A 72 -8.98 -4.53 17.22
CA ASP A 72 -8.48 -5.64 16.39
C ASP A 72 -9.29 -5.85 15.10
N GLU A 73 -10.63 -5.72 15.18
CA GLU A 73 -11.52 -5.87 14.03
C GLU A 73 -11.33 -4.74 13.01
N HIS A 74 -11.22 -3.50 13.48
CA HIS A 74 -11.05 -2.34 12.61
C HIS A 74 -9.65 -2.30 11.98
N GLU A 75 -8.61 -2.66 12.74
CA GLU A 75 -7.26 -2.85 12.22
C GLU A 75 -7.24 -3.88 11.08
N GLY A 76 -7.92 -5.02 11.25
CA GLY A 76 -8.04 -6.04 10.20
C GLY A 76 -8.70 -5.52 8.92
N LEU A 77 -9.77 -4.72 9.04
CA LEU A 77 -10.45 -4.11 7.90
C LEU A 77 -9.56 -3.10 7.17
N VAL A 78 -8.86 -2.24 7.90
CA VAL A 78 -7.95 -1.24 7.33
C VAL A 78 -6.79 -1.91 6.61
N LEU A 79 -6.17 -2.93 7.21
CA LEU A 79 -5.13 -3.72 6.54
C LEU A 79 -5.65 -4.38 5.26
N LYS A 80 -6.86 -4.97 5.31
CA LYS A 80 -7.48 -5.58 4.13
C LYS A 80 -7.74 -4.57 3.02
N GLY A 81 -8.23 -3.39 3.38
CA GLY A 81 -8.43 -2.28 2.45
C GLY A 81 -7.11 -1.84 1.80
N LEU A 82 -6.05 -1.70 2.60
CA LEU A 82 -4.73 -1.32 2.11
C LEU A 82 -4.12 -2.40 1.19
N GLU A 83 -4.39 -3.68 1.42
CA GLU A 83 -4.03 -4.76 0.47
C GLU A 83 -4.73 -4.59 -0.89
N ILE A 84 -6.03 -4.27 -0.90
CA ILE A 84 -6.78 -4.03 -2.15
C ILE A 84 -6.19 -2.83 -2.90
N ALA A 85 -5.87 -1.76 -2.18
CA ALA A 85 -5.21 -0.58 -2.76
C ALA A 85 -3.84 -0.96 -3.35
N TYR A 86 -3.06 -1.81 -2.67
CA TYR A 86 -1.77 -2.30 -3.16
C TYR A 86 -1.90 -3.12 -4.45
N GLU A 87 -2.89 -3.99 -4.56
CA GLU A 87 -3.19 -4.70 -5.82
C GLU A 87 -3.52 -3.73 -6.96
N GLY A 88 -4.27 -2.66 -6.65
CA GLY A 88 -4.55 -1.57 -7.59
C GLY A 88 -3.28 -0.86 -8.05
N TYR A 89 -2.34 -0.58 -7.12
CA TYR A 89 -1.02 -0.04 -7.42
C TYR A 89 -0.24 -0.95 -8.38
N LEU A 90 -0.15 -2.25 -8.09
CA LEU A 90 0.59 -3.19 -8.93
C LEU A 90 0.08 -3.15 -10.37
N ARG A 91 -1.24 -3.26 -10.56
CA ARG A 91 -1.84 -3.25 -11.90
C ARG A 91 -1.68 -1.91 -12.62
N SER A 92 -1.80 -0.79 -11.90
CA SER A 92 -1.85 0.54 -12.51
C SER A 92 -0.46 1.13 -12.78
N ILE A 93 0.53 0.81 -11.94
CA ILE A 93 1.87 1.42 -11.97
C ILE A 93 2.92 0.42 -12.47
N LYS A 94 2.93 -0.79 -11.92
CA LYS A 94 3.89 -1.83 -12.32
C LYS A 94 3.40 -2.59 -13.57
N GLY A 95 2.12 -2.47 -13.91
CA GLY A 95 1.45 -3.14 -15.02
C GLY A 95 0.93 -4.52 -14.61
N ASP A 96 0.23 -5.20 -15.53
CA ASP A 96 -0.14 -6.60 -15.33
C ASP A 96 1.13 -7.46 -15.25
N THR A 97 1.69 -7.60 -14.05
CA THR A 97 2.54 -8.74 -13.74
C THR A 97 1.64 -9.95 -13.84
N VAL A 98 1.73 -10.70 -14.94
CA VAL A 98 1.02 -11.97 -15.11
C VAL A 98 1.48 -12.91 -14.00
N ILE A 99 0.77 -12.89 -12.86
CA ILE A 99 0.94 -13.87 -11.79
C ILE A 99 0.31 -15.16 -12.32
N GLY A 100 1.16 -16.01 -12.89
CA GLY A 100 0.85 -17.37 -13.30
C GLY A 100 0.13 -17.47 -14.65
N LYS A 101 0.68 -18.29 -15.55
CA LYS A 101 -0.16 -18.98 -16.54
C LYS A 101 -1.29 -19.67 -15.78
N LEU A 102 -2.53 -19.30 -16.05
CA LEU A 102 -3.62 -20.25 -15.95
C LEU A 102 -3.28 -21.36 -16.95
N ASP A 103 -2.87 -22.52 -16.44
CA ASP A 103 -2.80 -23.73 -17.25
C ASP A 103 -4.25 -24.13 -17.54
N ILE A 104 -4.79 -23.62 -18.64
CA ILE A 104 -6.07 -24.06 -19.16
C ILE A 104 -5.77 -25.36 -19.88
N SER A 105 -5.90 -26.48 -19.18
CA SER A 105 -5.93 -27.79 -19.83
C SER A 105 -7.19 -27.88 -20.69
N GLU A 106 -7.02 -27.97 -22.01
CA GLU A 106 -8.07 -28.38 -22.96
C GLU A 106 -8.53 -29.82 -22.69
#